data_AF-A0A7K0U2I5-F1
#
_entry.id   AF-A0A7K0U2I5-F1
#
_cell.length_a   1.000
_cell.length_b   1.000
_cell.length_c   1.000
_cell.angle_alpha   90.00
_cell.angle_beta   90.00
_cell.angle_gamma   90.00
#
_symmetry.space_group_name_H-M   'P 1'
#
loop_
_entity.id
_entity.type
_entity.pdbx_description
1 polymer ?
#
loop_
_entity_poly.entity_id
_entity_poly.type
_entity_poly.pdbx_seq_one_letter_code
_entity_poly.pdbx_strand_id
1 'polypeptide(L)'
;MSGAVVTAVVVSGVLPAAAAVSTTSVVSAAPDGANADNDSDTPSVSSDGRYVAFASSATNLVAGDTNGQRDVFVRDMSTGTVVRVSVSSDEVEGDSSSGDPWISSDGRYVAFESSATSLVAGDTNSTTDIFVRDLTAGTTVRVSLDSDEVEGDSGSYDASISADGRYVAFESSASSLVAGDTNAIYDIFVRDLTAGTTVRVSVDSDEVEANADSYDASISSDGRFVAFESDATNLVAGDTNGFWDVFVRDLTGTTTVRVSVDSDEVEGDSGSYDPSISADGRFVAFESFASSLVAGDTNGQRDIFVRDLTSTTTVRVSVDSDEVVEGNNSSFDASISADGRFVAFESYATNLVAGDTNGTYDVFTRDLTATTTVRVSVNSLGVQGNFGSFDPSISADGRYVGFESAATNLTTVTDPPADDCEAGDGPTYADDTNCDFDVFIAGSPAELPPTGANPAGVVLVAVVLLGAGTCVLGLRRARTA
;
A
#
# COMPACT_ATOMS: atom_id res chain seq x y z
N MET A 1 11.30 -60.00 -49.79
CA MET A 1 10.57 -59.41 -48.65
C MET A 1 11.44 -59.57 -47.42
N SER A 2 11.99 -58.47 -46.90
CA SER A 2 12.53 -58.39 -45.54
C SER A 2 12.54 -56.91 -45.18
N GLY A 3 11.66 -56.54 -44.24
CA GLY A 3 11.47 -55.16 -43.80
C GLY A 3 12.54 -54.78 -42.77
N ALA A 4 13.14 -53.61 -42.96
CA ALA A 4 13.93 -52.96 -41.92
C ALA A 4 12.99 -52.08 -41.09
N VAL A 5 12.93 -52.37 -39.80
CA VAL A 5 12.21 -51.61 -38.78
C VAL A 5 12.96 -50.28 -38.57
N VAL A 6 12.28 -49.15 -38.81
CA VAL A 6 12.76 -47.83 -38.40
C VAL A 6 12.34 -47.63 -36.95
N THR A 7 13.30 -47.65 -36.04
CA THR A 7 13.09 -47.22 -34.65
C THR A 7 13.01 -45.69 -34.64
N ALA A 8 11.81 -45.14 -34.52
CA ALA A 8 11.62 -43.72 -34.24
C ALA A 8 11.95 -43.46 -32.76
N VAL A 9 13.02 -42.70 -32.51
CA VAL A 9 13.27 -42.10 -31.19
C VAL A 9 12.42 -40.84 -31.12
N VAL A 10 11.31 -40.89 -30.37
CA VAL A 10 10.58 -39.68 -29.96
C VAL A 10 11.36 -39.10 -28.79
N VAL A 11 12.14 -38.05 -29.05
CA VAL A 11 12.60 -37.17 -27.97
C VAL A 11 11.40 -36.31 -27.60
N SER A 12 10.70 -36.65 -26.51
CA SER A 12 9.82 -35.69 -25.85
C SER A 12 10.69 -34.61 -25.23
N GLY A 13 11.03 -33.60 -26.05
CA GLY A 13 11.49 -32.33 -25.54
C GLY A 13 10.29 -31.65 -24.90
N VAL A 14 10.21 -31.66 -23.57
CA VAL A 14 9.42 -30.67 -22.85
C VAL A 14 10.05 -29.33 -23.22
N LEU A 15 9.35 -28.51 -24.00
CA LEU A 15 9.73 -27.11 -24.16
C LEU A 15 9.83 -26.53 -22.74
N PRO A 16 10.94 -25.86 -22.35
CA PRO A 16 10.96 -25.17 -21.08
C PRO A 16 9.74 -24.23 -21.04
N ALA A 17 8.97 -24.27 -19.95
CA ALA A 17 7.97 -23.25 -19.70
C ALA A 17 8.67 -21.90 -19.85
N ALA A 18 8.13 -21.03 -20.71
CA ALA A 18 8.62 -19.67 -20.80
C ALA A 18 8.56 -19.09 -19.39
N ALA A 19 9.70 -18.62 -18.85
CA ALA A 19 9.71 -17.83 -17.63
C ALA A 19 8.69 -16.72 -17.83
N ALA A 20 7.69 -16.65 -16.94
CA ALA A 20 6.66 -15.66 -17.07
C ALA A 20 7.33 -14.28 -16.98
N VAL A 21 7.19 -13.49 -18.03
CA VAL A 21 7.79 -12.15 -18.11
C VAL A 21 6.89 -11.24 -17.31
N SER A 22 7.40 -10.68 -16.21
CA SER A 22 6.71 -9.60 -15.51
C SER A 22 6.63 -8.39 -16.42
N THR A 23 5.45 -7.78 -16.53
CA THR A 23 5.24 -6.58 -17.34
C THR A 23 4.97 -5.39 -16.44
N THR A 24 5.73 -4.32 -16.64
CA THR A 24 5.61 -3.06 -15.89
C THR A 24 4.92 -2.03 -16.77
N SER A 25 3.86 -1.42 -16.25
CA SER A 25 3.08 -0.39 -16.95
C SER A 25 2.96 0.85 -16.08
N VAL A 26 3.15 2.04 -16.67
CA VAL A 26 2.85 3.30 -15.98
C VAL A 26 1.34 3.41 -15.82
N VAL A 27 0.87 3.74 -14.62
CA VAL A 27 -0.52 4.03 -14.27
C VAL A 27 -0.81 5.53 -14.36
N SER A 28 0.08 6.39 -13.90
CA SER A 28 -0.05 7.85 -14.00
C SER A 28 0.36 8.37 -15.39
N ALA A 29 -0.38 7.98 -16.43
CA ALA A 29 -0.19 8.48 -17.78
C ALA A 29 -1.44 9.17 -18.31
N ALA A 30 -1.22 10.31 -18.97
CA ALA A 30 -2.23 11.10 -19.64
C ALA A 30 -2.86 10.34 -20.84
N PRO A 31 -4.05 10.75 -21.32
CA PRO A 31 -4.74 10.07 -22.42
C PRO A 31 -3.97 10.00 -23.75
N ASP A 32 -2.99 10.88 -23.96
CA ASP A 32 -2.10 10.89 -25.12
C ASP A 32 -0.86 9.99 -24.94
N GLY A 33 -0.72 9.34 -23.79
CA GLY A 33 0.40 8.47 -23.43
C GLY A 33 1.58 9.18 -22.80
N ALA A 34 1.53 10.50 -22.61
CA ALA A 34 2.54 11.21 -21.83
C ALA A 34 2.46 10.80 -20.34
N ASN A 35 3.57 10.90 -19.63
CA ASN A 35 3.56 10.77 -18.18
C ASN A 35 2.77 11.93 -17.53
N ALA A 36 2.31 11.71 -16.30
CA ALA A 36 1.85 12.79 -15.44
C ALA A 36 2.87 13.94 -15.40
N ASP A 37 2.39 15.19 -15.39
CA ASP A 37 3.25 16.38 -15.38
C ASP A 37 3.68 16.81 -13.97
N ASN A 38 3.17 16.14 -12.93
CA ASN A 38 3.56 16.26 -11.52
C ASN A 38 3.44 14.89 -10.82
N ASP A 39 3.82 14.85 -9.55
CA ASP A 39 3.92 13.64 -8.75
C ASP A 39 2.57 12.89 -8.63
N SER A 40 2.69 11.56 -8.57
CA SER A 40 1.60 10.62 -8.32
C SER A 40 2.08 9.54 -7.37
N ASP A 41 1.24 9.19 -6.39
CA ASP A 41 1.62 8.39 -5.22
C ASP A 41 0.44 7.51 -4.76
N THR A 42 0.60 6.80 -3.63
CA THR A 42 -0.46 6.10 -2.88
C THR A 42 -1.38 5.20 -3.72
N PRO A 43 -0.84 4.24 -4.49
CA PRO A 43 -1.65 3.41 -5.36
C PRO A 43 -2.45 2.35 -4.61
N SER A 44 -3.68 2.11 -5.05
CA SER A 44 -4.54 1.01 -4.58
C SER A 44 -5.06 0.18 -5.75
N VAL A 45 -4.85 -1.14 -5.72
CA VAL A 45 -5.10 -2.05 -6.84
C VAL A 45 -6.36 -2.92 -6.61
N SER A 46 -7.26 -2.99 -7.60
CA SER A 46 -8.44 -3.86 -7.55
C SER A 46 -8.08 -5.35 -7.55
N SER A 47 -9.03 -6.21 -7.16
CA SER A 47 -8.79 -7.66 -6.97
C SER A 47 -8.19 -8.37 -8.19
N ASP A 48 -8.56 -7.91 -9.39
CA ASP A 48 -8.13 -8.46 -10.69
C ASP A 48 -7.05 -7.62 -11.38
N GLY A 49 -6.55 -6.57 -10.72
CA GLY A 49 -5.58 -5.61 -11.24
C GLY A 49 -6.09 -4.75 -12.40
N ARG A 50 -7.40 -4.76 -12.68
CA ARG A 50 -7.96 -3.97 -13.78
C ARG A 50 -8.03 -2.48 -13.44
N TYR A 51 -8.32 -2.14 -12.20
CA TYR A 51 -8.47 -0.75 -11.77
C TYR A 51 -7.39 -0.41 -10.75
N VAL A 52 -6.81 0.77 -10.90
CA VAL A 52 -5.81 1.30 -9.98
C VAL A 52 -6.25 2.69 -9.58
N ALA A 53 -6.56 2.89 -8.30
CA ALA A 53 -6.73 4.22 -7.73
C ALA A 53 -5.37 4.78 -7.32
N PHE A 54 -5.19 6.09 -7.42
CA PHE A 54 -3.95 6.78 -7.01
C PHE A 54 -4.25 8.27 -6.83
N ALA A 55 -3.47 8.95 -6.00
CA ALA A 55 -3.52 10.40 -5.90
C ALA A 55 -2.46 11.05 -6.80
N SER A 56 -2.73 12.27 -7.26
CA SER A 56 -1.81 12.98 -8.14
C SER A 56 -2.01 14.49 -8.08
N SER A 57 -0.91 15.23 -8.16
CA SER A 57 -0.92 16.70 -8.35
C SER A 57 -0.88 17.11 -9.83
N ALA A 58 -0.99 16.14 -10.75
CA ALA A 58 -0.82 16.37 -12.17
C ALA A 58 -2.07 16.94 -12.83
N THR A 59 -1.87 17.95 -13.69
CA THR A 59 -2.96 18.67 -14.36
C THR A 59 -3.36 18.07 -15.71
N ASN A 60 -2.60 17.07 -16.18
CA ASN A 60 -2.74 16.50 -17.51
C ASN A 60 -3.36 15.10 -17.55
N LEU A 61 -3.75 14.52 -16.41
CA LEU A 61 -4.31 13.17 -16.34
C LEU A 61 -5.73 13.06 -16.90
N VAL A 62 -6.53 14.12 -16.77
CA VAL A 62 -7.87 14.23 -17.35
C VAL A 62 -8.08 15.61 -17.96
N ALA A 63 -8.95 15.69 -18.97
CA ALA A 63 -9.32 16.97 -19.52
C ALA A 63 -10.19 17.76 -18.53
N GLY A 64 -9.89 19.04 -18.34
CA GLY A 64 -10.68 19.91 -17.47
C GLY A 64 -10.22 19.93 -16.01
N ASP A 65 -9.03 19.38 -15.73
CA ASP A 65 -8.33 19.67 -14.49
C ASP A 65 -7.94 21.15 -14.39
N THR A 66 -8.61 21.89 -13.51
CA THR A 66 -8.40 23.35 -13.42
C THR A 66 -8.30 23.88 -12.00
N ASN A 67 -8.51 23.05 -10.98
CA ASN A 67 -8.44 23.49 -9.58
C ASN A 67 -7.00 23.68 -9.08
N GLY A 68 -6.01 23.04 -9.72
CA GLY A 68 -4.61 23.06 -9.29
C GLY A 68 -4.38 22.40 -7.93
N GLN A 69 -5.24 21.46 -7.56
CA GLN A 69 -5.18 20.71 -6.31
C GLN A 69 -4.67 19.28 -6.55
N ARG A 70 -4.25 18.61 -5.47
CA ARG A 70 -4.04 17.16 -5.51
C ARG A 70 -5.40 16.48 -5.59
N ASP A 71 -5.56 15.59 -6.56
CA ASP A 71 -6.81 14.89 -6.86
C ASP A 71 -6.63 13.38 -6.78
N VAL A 72 -7.74 12.66 -6.62
CA VAL A 72 -7.77 11.20 -6.68
C VAL A 72 -8.25 10.76 -8.05
N PHE A 73 -7.57 9.79 -8.64
CA PHE A 73 -7.86 9.25 -9.95
C PHE A 73 -8.00 7.73 -9.92
N VAL A 74 -8.73 7.17 -10.89
CA VAL A 74 -8.72 5.73 -11.19
C VAL A 74 -8.37 5.52 -12.65
N ARG A 75 -7.44 4.59 -12.91
CA ARG A 75 -7.14 4.11 -14.25
C ARG A 75 -7.70 2.71 -14.48
N ASP A 76 -8.43 2.54 -15.59
CA ASP A 76 -8.78 1.22 -16.13
C ASP A 76 -7.61 0.71 -16.98
N MET A 77 -6.86 -0.25 -16.47
CA MET A 77 -5.68 -0.86 -17.09
C MET A 77 -6.01 -1.64 -18.36
N SER A 78 -7.28 -1.99 -18.59
CA SER A 78 -7.70 -2.68 -19.83
C SER A 78 -7.92 -1.71 -21.00
N THR A 79 -8.33 -0.47 -20.71
CA THR A 79 -8.65 0.54 -21.73
C THR A 79 -7.65 1.69 -21.77
N GLY A 80 -6.86 1.87 -20.71
CA GLY A 80 -5.99 3.02 -20.49
C GLY A 80 -6.72 4.29 -20.04
N THR A 81 -8.04 4.24 -19.83
CA THR A 81 -8.86 5.40 -19.46
C THR A 81 -8.58 5.82 -18.02
N VAL A 82 -8.39 7.11 -17.78
CA VAL A 82 -8.30 7.72 -16.45
C VAL A 82 -9.56 8.54 -16.17
N VAL A 83 -10.09 8.42 -14.95
CA VAL A 83 -11.22 9.23 -14.45
C VAL A 83 -10.83 9.86 -13.12
N ARG A 84 -11.31 11.09 -12.87
CA ARG A 84 -11.18 11.72 -11.54
C ARG A 84 -12.27 11.19 -10.61
N VAL A 85 -11.87 10.85 -9.40
CA VAL A 85 -12.71 10.35 -8.30
C VAL A 85 -13.15 11.48 -7.39
N SER A 86 -12.26 12.44 -7.10
CA SER A 86 -12.47 13.63 -6.25
C SER A 86 -13.40 14.67 -6.91
N VAL A 87 -14.59 14.23 -7.27
CA VAL A 87 -15.67 15.05 -7.84
C VAL A 87 -16.95 14.84 -7.06
N SER A 88 -17.82 15.85 -7.06
CA SER A 88 -19.18 15.74 -6.52
C SER A 88 -20.07 14.83 -7.37
N SER A 89 -21.28 14.52 -6.88
CA SER A 89 -22.29 13.76 -7.65
C SER A 89 -22.78 14.47 -8.93
N ASP A 90 -22.45 15.76 -9.09
CA ASP A 90 -22.73 16.55 -10.31
C ASP A 90 -21.49 16.63 -11.23
N GLU A 91 -20.45 15.81 -11.00
CA GLU A 91 -19.19 15.77 -11.74
C GLU A 91 -18.37 17.08 -11.68
N VAL A 92 -18.50 17.83 -10.57
CA VAL A 92 -17.71 19.04 -10.32
C VAL A 92 -16.51 18.70 -9.45
N GLU A 93 -15.31 19.14 -9.85
CA GLU A 93 -14.07 18.94 -9.09
C GLU A 93 -14.11 19.53 -7.67
N GLY A 94 -13.45 18.86 -6.73
CA GLY A 94 -13.23 19.35 -5.38
C GLY A 94 -12.53 20.70 -5.37
N ASP A 95 -12.84 21.53 -4.38
CA ASP A 95 -12.27 22.87 -4.21
C ASP A 95 -10.97 22.89 -3.36
N SER A 96 -10.53 21.73 -2.89
CA SER A 96 -9.32 21.51 -2.09
C SER A 96 -8.72 20.13 -2.38
N SER A 97 -7.59 19.81 -1.76
CA SER A 97 -6.87 18.56 -1.98
C SER A 97 -7.65 17.31 -1.54
N SER A 98 -7.42 16.21 -2.24
CA SER A 98 -7.84 14.85 -1.92
C SER A 98 -6.64 13.89 -1.92
N GLY A 99 -6.76 12.78 -1.21
CA GLY A 99 -5.67 11.83 -1.02
C GLY A 99 -6.08 10.41 -0.64
N ASP A 100 -5.05 9.58 -0.45
CA ASP A 100 -5.05 8.27 0.19
C ASP A 100 -6.22 7.38 -0.25
N PRO A 101 -6.28 7.04 -1.55
CA PRO A 101 -7.42 6.33 -2.09
C PRO A 101 -7.33 4.83 -1.84
N TRP A 102 -8.46 4.23 -1.47
CA TRP A 102 -8.62 2.78 -1.40
C TRP A 102 -9.72 2.30 -2.33
N ILE A 103 -9.41 1.37 -3.23
CA ILE A 103 -10.37 0.83 -4.20
C ILE A 103 -10.96 -0.52 -3.75
N SER A 104 -12.28 -0.66 -3.86
CA SER A 104 -12.98 -1.92 -3.61
C SER A 104 -12.56 -3.02 -4.58
N SER A 105 -12.79 -4.28 -4.21
CA SER A 105 -12.33 -5.45 -4.99
C SER A 105 -12.78 -5.48 -6.44
N ASP A 106 -14.01 -5.04 -6.74
CA ASP A 106 -14.57 -5.01 -8.09
C ASP A 106 -14.20 -3.73 -8.88
N GLY A 107 -13.47 -2.80 -8.25
CA GLY A 107 -13.10 -1.52 -8.83
C GLY A 107 -14.22 -0.48 -8.89
N ARG A 108 -15.36 -0.72 -8.23
CA ARG A 108 -16.52 0.18 -8.32
C ARG A 108 -16.48 1.34 -7.33
N TYR A 109 -16.11 1.07 -6.09
CA TYR A 109 -16.09 2.05 -5.02
C TYR A 109 -14.66 2.48 -4.71
N VAL A 110 -14.47 3.78 -4.49
CA VAL A 110 -13.20 4.35 -4.04
C VAL A 110 -13.46 5.15 -2.78
N ALA A 111 -12.88 4.73 -1.66
CA ALA A 111 -12.78 5.56 -0.45
C ALA A 111 -11.57 6.49 -0.59
N PHE A 112 -11.67 7.72 -0.12
CA PHE A 112 -10.58 8.68 -0.16
C PHE A 112 -10.81 9.79 0.88
N GLU A 113 -9.73 10.42 1.32
CA GLU A 113 -9.81 11.61 2.16
C GLU A 113 -9.86 12.89 1.32
N SER A 114 -10.49 13.93 1.86
CA SER A 114 -10.44 15.25 1.24
C SER A 114 -10.72 16.38 2.22
N SER A 115 -10.01 17.49 2.04
CA SER A 115 -10.31 18.78 2.71
C SER A 115 -11.27 19.66 1.90
N ALA A 116 -11.89 19.11 0.84
CA ALA A 116 -12.77 19.85 -0.05
C ALA A 116 -14.19 19.97 0.52
N THR A 117 -14.70 21.20 0.60
CA THR A 117 -16.05 21.48 1.11
C THR A 117 -17.14 21.31 0.04
N SER A 118 -16.74 21.12 -1.22
CA SER A 118 -17.64 21.11 -2.37
C SER A 118 -18.07 19.71 -2.86
N LEU A 119 -17.50 18.63 -2.32
CA LEU A 119 -17.78 17.27 -2.80
C LEU A 119 -19.19 16.79 -2.48
N VAL A 120 -19.74 17.24 -1.34
CA VAL A 120 -21.11 16.97 -0.92
C VAL A 120 -21.76 18.23 -0.35
N ALA A 121 -23.09 18.31 -0.38
CA ALA A 121 -23.79 19.40 0.28
C ALA A 121 -23.76 19.22 1.80
N GLY A 122 -23.56 20.31 2.54
CA GLY A 122 -23.58 20.29 4.01
C GLY A 122 -22.23 20.00 4.66
N ASP A 123 -21.13 20.01 3.90
CA ASP A 123 -19.79 20.13 4.43
C ASP A 123 -19.56 21.49 5.09
N THR A 124 -19.50 21.51 6.42
CA THR A 124 -19.35 22.79 7.14
C THR A 124 -18.33 22.75 8.29
N ASN A 125 -17.79 21.58 8.62
CA ASN A 125 -16.80 21.41 9.68
C ASN A 125 -15.40 21.96 9.34
N SER A 126 -15.11 22.22 8.06
CA SER A 126 -13.83 22.79 7.59
C SER A 126 -12.60 21.95 7.98
N THR A 127 -12.74 20.63 7.99
CA THR A 127 -11.68 19.67 8.28
C THR A 127 -11.58 18.63 7.17
N THR A 128 -10.59 17.74 7.22
CA THR A 128 -10.53 16.60 6.31
C THR A 128 -11.59 15.57 6.68
N ASP A 129 -12.32 15.11 5.68
CA ASP A 129 -13.38 14.12 5.78
C ASP A 129 -13.10 12.91 4.87
N ILE A 130 -13.72 11.78 5.19
CA ILE A 130 -13.67 10.58 4.35
C ILE A 130 -14.89 10.56 3.43
N PHE A 131 -14.64 10.26 2.16
CA PHE A 131 -15.65 10.15 1.12
C PHE A 131 -15.58 8.80 0.42
N VAL A 132 -16.72 8.34 -0.11
CA VAL A 132 -16.77 7.23 -1.06
C VAL A 132 -17.41 7.68 -2.36
N ARG A 133 -16.73 7.38 -3.46
CA ARG A 133 -17.23 7.53 -4.82
C ARG A 133 -17.68 6.18 -5.38
N ASP A 134 -18.92 6.10 -5.83
CA ASP A 134 -19.41 4.98 -6.66
C ASP A 134 -19.21 5.33 -8.15
N LEU A 135 -18.24 4.69 -8.79
CA LEU A 135 -17.88 4.94 -10.20
C LEU A 135 -18.94 4.44 -11.19
N THR A 136 -19.86 3.57 -10.77
CA THR A 136 -20.97 3.11 -11.60
C THR A 136 -22.18 4.04 -11.49
N ALA A 137 -22.51 4.48 -10.28
CA ALA A 137 -23.64 5.36 -10.04
C ALA A 137 -23.33 6.85 -10.30
N GLY A 138 -22.05 7.24 -10.26
CA GLY A 138 -21.63 8.64 -10.35
C GLY A 138 -21.96 9.44 -9.10
N THR A 139 -21.95 8.80 -7.93
CA THR A 139 -22.35 9.43 -6.66
C THR A 139 -21.19 9.49 -5.69
N THR A 140 -21.07 10.61 -5.00
CA THR A 140 -20.11 10.84 -3.91
C THR A 140 -20.87 11.06 -2.61
N VAL A 141 -20.49 10.34 -1.56
CA VAL A 141 -21.09 10.43 -0.22
C VAL A 141 -20.00 10.61 0.82
N ARG A 142 -20.30 11.34 1.91
CA ARG A 142 -19.42 11.41 3.08
C ARG A 142 -19.59 10.17 3.94
N VAL A 143 -18.49 9.66 4.48
CA VAL A 143 -18.38 8.49 5.34
C VAL A 143 -18.23 8.90 6.81
N SER A 144 -17.45 9.94 7.09
CA SER A 144 -17.14 10.49 8.43
C SER A 144 -18.34 11.19 9.09
N LEU A 145 -19.43 10.43 9.25
CA LEU A 145 -20.69 10.83 9.84
C LEU A 145 -20.99 9.98 11.08
N ASP A 146 -21.70 10.54 12.05
CA ASP A 146 -22.31 9.77 13.13
C ASP A 146 -23.52 8.94 12.64
N SER A 147 -24.12 8.13 13.53
CA SER A 147 -25.28 7.30 13.18
C SER A 147 -26.59 8.07 12.98
N ASP A 148 -26.59 9.38 13.20
CA ASP A 148 -27.71 10.31 12.93
C ASP A 148 -27.47 11.14 11.64
N GLU A 149 -26.44 10.79 10.86
CA GLU A 149 -26.00 11.46 9.62
C GLU A 149 -25.49 12.90 9.84
N VAL A 150 -24.83 13.15 10.97
CA VAL A 150 -24.19 14.42 11.31
C VAL A 150 -22.67 14.32 11.15
N GLU A 151 -22.05 15.37 10.60
CA GLU A 151 -20.59 15.43 10.42
C GLU A 151 -19.82 15.42 11.74
N GLY A 152 -18.65 14.80 11.72
CA GLY A 152 -17.71 14.83 12.84
C GLY A 152 -17.24 16.26 13.16
N ASP A 153 -16.85 16.48 14.43
CA ASP A 153 -16.36 17.75 14.94
C ASP A 153 -14.82 17.94 14.81
N SER A 154 -14.13 16.97 14.23
CA SER A 154 -12.68 16.98 13.93
C SER A 154 -12.38 16.17 12.66
N GLY A 155 -11.10 16.16 12.24
CA GLY A 155 -10.65 15.48 11.02
C GLY A 155 -10.66 13.96 11.08
N SER A 156 -10.85 13.35 9.91
CA SER A 156 -10.80 11.92 9.65
C SER A 156 -9.87 11.62 8.47
N TYR A 157 -9.07 10.55 8.57
CA TYR A 157 -7.98 10.23 7.65
C TYR A 157 -7.95 8.70 7.37
N ASP A 158 -7.08 8.27 6.44
CA ASP A 158 -6.66 6.88 6.21
C ASP A 158 -7.80 5.85 6.15
N ALA A 159 -8.59 5.95 5.09
CA ALA A 159 -9.75 5.08 4.89
C ALA A 159 -9.39 3.72 4.24
N SER A 160 -9.99 2.65 4.74
CA SER A 160 -9.95 1.30 4.15
C SER A 160 -11.37 0.78 3.89
N ILE A 161 -11.64 0.22 2.70
CA ILE A 161 -12.99 -0.16 2.27
C ILE A 161 -13.15 -1.65 1.98
N SER A 162 -14.28 -2.23 2.40
CA SER A 162 -14.62 -3.64 2.16
C SER A 162 -14.78 -3.97 0.67
N ALA A 163 -14.73 -5.25 0.33
CA ALA A 163 -14.72 -5.72 -1.06
C ALA A 163 -15.98 -5.31 -1.85
N ASP A 164 -17.11 -5.21 -1.18
CA ASP A 164 -18.41 -4.80 -1.74
C ASP A 164 -18.71 -3.30 -1.60
N GLY A 165 -17.78 -2.54 -1.03
CA GLY A 165 -17.93 -1.10 -0.79
C GLY A 165 -18.89 -0.73 0.34
N ARG A 166 -19.33 -1.68 1.16
CA ARG A 166 -20.32 -1.42 2.22
C ARG A 166 -19.73 -0.84 3.50
N TYR A 167 -18.59 -1.36 3.92
CA TYR A 167 -17.96 -0.99 5.19
C TYR A 167 -16.69 -0.19 4.91
N VAL A 168 -16.54 0.93 5.61
CA VAL A 168 -15.34 1.77 5.53
C VAL A 168 -14.78 1.93 6.93
N ALA A 169 -13.57 1.44 7.15
CA ALA A 169 -12.77 1.76 8.33
C ALA A 169 -12.01 3.06 8.09
N PHE A 170 -11.85 3.89 9.12
CA PHE A 170 -11.10 5.13 9.06
C PHE A 170 -10.68 5.56 10.47
N GLU A 171 -9.65 6.37 10.56
CA GLU A 171 -9.25 7.02 11.81
C GLU A 171 -9.85 8.41 11.94
N SER A 172 -10.09 8.83 13.18
CA SER A 172 -10.62 10.17 13.45
C SER A 172 -10.34 10.60 14.88
N SER A 173 -10.10 11.90 15.06
CA SER A 173 -10.02 12.55 16.38
C SER A 173 -11.36 13.18 16.81
N ALA A 174 -12.42 12.95 16.03
CA ALA A 174 -13.74 13.55 16.27
C ALA A 174 -14.46 12.86 17.43
N SER A 175 -14.77 13.64 18.47
CA SER A 175 -15.48 13.17 19.66
C SER A 175 -16.99 12.97 19.44
N SER A 176 -17.51 13.41 18.29
CA SER A 176 -18.95 13.37 18.00
C SER A 176 -19.40 12.20 17.14
N LEU A 177 -18.51 11.34 16.62
CA LEU A 177 -18.89 10.25 15.71
C LEU A 177 -19.67 9.12 16.38
N VAL A 178 -19.43 8.90 17.68
CA VAL A 178 -20.14 7.92 18.50
C VAL A 178 -20.42 8.47 19.90
N ALA A 179 -21.50 8.00 20.51
CA ALA A 179 -21.78 8.33 21.89
C ALA A 179 -20.75 7.66 22.82
N GLY A 180 -20.20 8.43 23.76
CA GLY A 180 -19.27 7.91 24.76
C GLY A 180 -17.80 8.08 24.40
N ASP A 181 -17.47 8.73 23.29
CA ASP A 181 -16.15 9.33 23.08
C ASP A 181 -15.86 10.40 24.12
N THR A 182 -14.84 10.18 24.94
CA THR A 182 -14.49 11.15 25.98
C THR A 182 -13.02 11.52 26.05
N ASN A 183 -12.20 10.97 25.17
CA ASN A 183 -10.74 11.07 25.22
C ASN A 183 -10.19 12.11 24.23
N ALA A 184 -10.91 12.42 23.14
CA ALA A 184 -10.49 13.35 22.08
C ALA A 184 -9.08 13.03 21.52
N ILE A 185 -8.81 11.74 21.33
CA ILE A 185 -7.59 11.19 20.72
C ILE A 185 -7.98 10.52 19.39
N TYR A 186 -7.00 10.05 18.61
CA TYR A 186 -7.33 9.29 17.41
C TYR A 186 -7.89 7.91 17.76
N ASP A 187 -9.05 7.61 17.21
CA ASP A 187 -9.77 6.35 17.34
C ASP A 187 -10.05 5.77 15.95
N ILE A 188 -10.20 4.46 15.88
CA ILE A 188 -10.63 3.77 14.67
C ILE A 188 -12.15 3.61 14.67
N PHE A 189 -12.78 3.95 13.56
CA PHE A 189 -14.21 3.82 13.35
C PHE A 189 -14.51 2.96 12.12
N VAL A 190 -15.69 2.32 12.11
CA VAL A 190 -16.26 1.70 10.91
C VAL A 190 -17.65 2.25 10.64
N ARG A 191 -17.86 2.70 9.40
CA ARG A 191 -19.16 3.11 8.85
C ARG A 191 -19.75 1.97 8.00
N ASP A 192 -20.99 1.59 8.30
CA ASP A 192 -21.81 0.76 7.40
C ASP A 192 -22.65 1.68 6.51
N LEU A 193 -22.27 1.82 5.23
CA LEU A 193 -22.93 2.71 4.26
C LEU A 193 -24.34 2.25 3.87
N THR A 194 -24.70 0.99 4.15
CA THR A 194 -26.07 0.51 3.93
C THR A 194 -26.96 0.80 5.12
N ALA A 195 -26.44 0.63 6.34
CA ALA A 195 -27.21 0.83 7.56
C ALA A 195 -27.23 2.29 8.05
N GLY A 196 -26.26 3.12 7.63
CA GLY A 196 -26.09 4.49 8.12
C GLY A 196 -25.59 4.53 9.56
N THR A 197 -24.78 3.54 9.96
CA THR A 197 -24.30 3.40 11.35
C THR A 197 -22.80 3.49 11.44
N THR A 198 -22.30 4.19 12.47
CA THR A 198 -20.88 4.30 12.82
C THR A 198 -20.63 3.67 14.17
N VAL A 199 -19.58 2.87 14.26
CA VAL A 199 -19.14 2.22 15.50
C VAL A 199 -17.64 2.46 15.72
N ARG A 200 -17.21 2.57 16.98
CA ARG A 200 -15.79 2.57 17.32
C ARG A 200 -15.24 1.14 17.32
N VAL A 201 -14.06 0.99 16.75
CA VAL A 201 -13.31 -0.27 16.62
C VAL A 201 -12.20 -0.36 17.66
N SER A 202 -11.54 0.76 18.00
CA SER A 202 -10.50 0.90 19.03
C SER A 202 -11.08 0.76 20.45
N VAL A 203 -11.62 -0.42 20.72
CA VAL A 203 -12.19 -0.82 22.01
C VAL A 203 -11.67 -2.19 22.42
N ASP A 204 -11.65 -2.46 23.72
CA ASP A 204 -11.37 -3.80 24.23
C ASP A 204 -12.54 -4.79 24.00
N SER A 205 -12.41 -6.03 24.48
CA SER A 205 -13.48 -7.04 24.36
C SER A 205 -14.70 -6.79 25.25
N ASP A 206 -14.64 -5.81 26.16
CA ASP A 206 -15.74 -5.36 27.01
C ASP A 206 -16.33 -4.01 26.53
N GLU A 207 -15.98 -3.57 25.31
CA GLU A 207 -16.37 -2.31 24.67
C GLU A 207 -15.86 -1.04 25.40
N VAL A 208 -14.74 -1.14 26.11
CA VAL A 208 -14.10 0.02 26.73
C VAL A 208 -13.18 0.70 25.71
N GLU A 209 -13.29 2.02 25.58
CA GLU A 209 -12.47 2.83 24.67
C GLU A 209 -10.97 2.69 24.96
N ALA A 210 -10.16 2.70 23.89
CA ALA A 210 -8.72 2.83 23.95
C ALA A 210 -8.31 4.07 24.77
N ASN A 211 -7.24 3.92 25.55
CA ASN A 211 -6.73 4.99 26.41
C ASN A 211 -5.56 5.80 25.81
N ALA A 212 -5.20 5.52 24.55
CA ALA A 212 -4.21 6.22 23.74
C ALA A 212 -4.59 6.11 22.25
N ASP A 213 -3.84 6.81 21.39
CA ASP A 213 -4.13 6.91 19.96
C ASP A 213 -4.16 5.53 19.26
N SER A 214 -4.96 5.42 18.21
CA SER A 214 -5.01 4.30 17.27
C SER A 214 -5.03 4.81 15.83
N TYR A 215 -4.24 4.20 14.95
CA TYR A 215 -4.04 4.62 13.56
C TYR A 215 -4.11 3.43 12.58
N ASP A 216 -4.06 3.71 11.27
CA ASP A 216 -3.78 2.77 10.18
C ASP A 216 -4.69 1.52 10.13
N ALA A 217 -5.99 1.76 10.01
CA ALA A 217 -6.97 0.69 9.98
C ALA A 217 -7.03 -0.04 8.62
N SER A 218 -6.98 -1.38 8.67
CA SER A 218 -7.17 -2.26 7.50
C SER A 218 -8.39 -3.17 7.70
N ILE A 219 -9.37 -3.12 6.79
CA ILE A 219 -10.62 -3.88 6.90
C ILE A 219 -10.68 -5.11 5.97
N SER A 220 -11.12 -6.23 6.52
CA SER A 220 -11.37 -7.47 5.77
C SER A 220 -12.49 -7.32 4.73
N SER A 221 -12.53 -8.23 3.75
CA SER A 221 -13.42 -8.13 2.58
C SER A 221 -14.91 -8.13 2.91
N ASP A 222 -15.32 -8.80 3.99
CA ASP A 222 -16.71 -8.84 4.46
C ASP A 222 -17.02 -7.75 5.51
N GLY A 223 -16.04 -6.92 5.86
CA GLY A 223 -16.17 -5.88 6.87
C GLY A 223 -16.19 -6.36 8.31
N ARG A 224 -15.90 -7.63 8.58
CA ARG A 224 -16.03 -8.20 9.94
C ARG A 224 -14.81 -7.92 10.81
N PHE A 225 -13.61 -8.10 10.25
CA PHE A 225 -12.35 -7.94 10.96
C PHE A 225 -11.68 -6.64 10.54
N VAL A 226 -11.16 -5.91 11.52
CA VAL A 226 -10.37 -4.68 11.33
C VAL A 226 -9.05 -4.85 12.06
N ALA A 227 -7.94 -4.78 11.34
CA ALA A 227 -6.61 -4.63 11.94
C ALA A 227 -6.27 -3.15 12.10
N PHE A 228 -5.55 -2.78 13.15
CA PHE A 228 -5.14 -1.40 13.42
C PHE A 228 -3.94 -1.39 14.39
N GLU A 229 -3.18 -0.30 14.41
CA GLU A 229 -2.14 -0.07 15.41
C GLU A 229 -2.62 0.82 16.56
N SER A 230 -2.05 0.66 17.75
CA SER A 230 -2.37 1.51 18.89
C SER A 230 -1.27 1.53 19.96
N ASP A 231 -1.11 2.67 20.62
CA ASP A 231 -0.31 2.86 21.85
C ASP A 231 -1.12 2.55 23.13
N ALA A 232 -2.36 2.06 22.98
CA ALA A 232 -3.28 1.90 24.09
C ALA A 232 -3.01 0.64 24.91
N THR A 233 -2.77 0.84 26.19
CA THR A 233 -2.42 -0.23 27.15
C THR A 233 -3.61 -1.05 27.66
N ASN A 234 -4.83 -0.75 27.19
CA ASN A 234 -6.06 -1.35 27.71
C ASN A 234 -6.88 -2.13 26.68
N LEU A 235 -6.42 -2.28 25.44
CA LEU A 235 -7.15 -3.03 24.40
C LEU A 235 -7.17 -4.54 24.66
N VAL A 236 -6.13 -5.05 25.32
CA VAL A 236 -6.03 -6.44 25.76
C VAL A 236 -5.43 -6.54 27.17
N ALA A 237 -5.75 -7.61 27.88
CA ALA A 237 -5.12 -7.87 29.16
C ALA A 237 -3.66 -8.29 28.98
N GLY A 238 -2.76 -7.74 29.80
CA GLY A 238 -1.35 -8.11 29.77
C GLY A 238 -0.50 -7.28 28.81
N ASP A 239 -1.06 -6.23 28.23
CA ASP A 239 -0.31 -5.18 27.55
C ASP A 239 0.62 -4.46 28.52
N THR A 240 1.93 -4.72 28.44
CA THR A 240 2.89 -4.16 29.40
C THR A 240 4.21 -3.68 28.80
N ASN A 241 4.43 -3.85 27.50
CA ASN A 241 5.68 -3.48 26.84
C ASN A 241 5.85 -1.95 26.71
N GLY A 242 4.76 -1.17 26.70
CA GLY A 242 4.80 0.29 26.54
C GLY A 242 5.22 0.74 25.14
N PHE A 243 4.88 -0.05 24.13
CA PHE A 243 5.12 0.24 22.72
C PHE A 243 3.81 0.14 21.93
N TRP A 244 3.83 0.71 20.73
CA TRP A 244 2.78 0.51 19.72
C TRP A 244 2.64 -0.98 19.39
N ASP A 245 1.41 -1.45 19.39
CA ASP A 245 1.06 -2.83 19.08
C ASP A 245 0.01 -2.88 17.97
N VAL A 246 -0.01 -4.00 17.25
CA VAL A 246 -1.03 -4.28 16.23
C VAL A 246 -2.12 -5.13 16.84
N PHE A 247 -3.37 -4.75 16.61
CA PHE A 247 -4.57 -5.43 17.09
C PHE A 247 -5.49 -5.83 15.95
N VAL A 248 -6.33 -6.84 16.19
CA VAL A 248 -7.48 -7.16 15.35
C VAL A 248 -8.75 -7.15 16.18
N ARG A 249 -9.76 -6.43 15.69
CA ARG A 249 -11.11 -6.40 16.20
C ARG A 249 -12.04 -7.25 15.33
N ASP A 250 -12.73 -8.22 15.93
CA ASP A 250 -13.86 -8.92 15.31
C ASP A 250 -15.17 -8.22 15.68
N LEU A 251 -15.77 -7.51 14.73
CA LEU A 251 -17.01 -6.74 14.95
C LEU A 251 -18.25 -7.61 15.18
N THR A 252 -18.22 -8.88 14.77
CA THR A 252 -19.33 -9.82 15.03
C THR A 252 -19.12 -10.59 16.33
N GLY A 253 -17.88 -11.00 16.61
CA GLY A 253 -17.50 -11.74 17.80
C GLY A 253 -17.32 -10.85 19.04
N THR A 254 -17.24 -9.54 18.84
CA THR A 254 -16.93 -8.52 19.86
C THR A 254 -15.66 -8.86 20.65
N THR A 255 -14.60 -9.25 19.93
CA THR A 255 -13.30 -9.59 20.53
C THR A 255 -12.19 -8.75 19.93
N THR A 256 -11.28 -8.31 20.79
CA THR A 256 -10.04 -7.62 20.42
C THR A 256 -8.87 -8.48 20.83
N VAL A 257 -7.95 -8.75 19.90
CA VAL A 257 -6.76 -9.57 20.13
C VAL A 257 -5.51 -8.84 19.65
N ARG A 258 -4.38 -9.04 20.32
CA ARG A 258 -3.08 -8.55 19.85
C ARG A 258 -2.51 -9.49 18.79
N VAL A 259 -1.98 -8.90 17.73
CA VAL A 259 -1.37 -9.57 16.59
C VAL A 259 0.16 -9.58 16.70
N SER A 260 0.76 -8.50 17.22
CA SER A 260 2.19 -8.29 17.46
C SER A 260 2.74 -9.17 18.61
N VAL A 261 2.54 -10.48 18.48
CA VAL A 261 2.98 -11.51 19.41
C VAL A 261 3.79 -12.58 18.69
N ASP A 262 4.67 -13.27 19.41
CA ASP A 262 5.35 -14.46 18.90
C ASP A 262 4.41 -15.68 18.77
N SER A 263 4.93 -16.81 18.30
CA SER A 263 4.12 -18.04 18.14
C SER A 263 3.72 -18.72 19.47
N ASP A 264 4.24 -18.24 20.60
CA ASP A 264 3.87 -18.67 21.95
C ASP A 264 2.93 -17.65 22.65
N GLU A 265 2.38 -16.69 21.89
CA GLU A 265 1.47 -15.63 22.35
C GLU A 265 2.12 -14.65 23.35
N VAL A 266 3.44 -14.43 23.23
CA VAL A 266 4.18 -13.43 24.03
C VAL A 266 4.30 -12.13 23.24
N GLU A 267 4.03 -11.00 23.90
CA GLU A 267 4.16 -9.66 23.31
C GLU A 267 5.57 -9.36 22.81
N GLY A 268 5.65 -8.65 21.68
CA GLY A 268 6.91 -8.15 21.14
C GLY A 268 7.61 -7.19 22.11
N ASP A 269 8.94 -7.12 21.99
CA ASP A 269 9.84 -6.32 22.82
C ASP A 269 10.11 -4.91 22.27
N SER A 270 9.41 -4.51 21.21
CA SER A 270 9.48 -3.20 20.55
C SER A 270 8.19 -2.92 19.76
N GLY A 271 8.07 -1.72 19.19
CA GLY A 271 6.86 -1.29 18.48
C GLY A 271 6.60 -2.01 17.15
N SER A 272 5.32 -2.20 16.84
CA SER A 272 4.80 -2.78 15.60
C SER A 272 3.74 -1.86 14.97
N TYR A 273 3.74 -1.77 13.64
CA TYR A 273 3.02 -0.74 12.89
C TYR A 273 2.40 -1.27 11.59
N ASP A 274 1.60 -0.42 10.93
CA ASP A 274 1.12 -0.53 9.54
C ASP A 274 0.52 -1.91 9.17
N PRO A 275 -0.61 -2.32 9.79
CA PRO A 275 -1.17 -3.63 9.54
C PRO A 275 -1.96 -3.73 8.23
N SER A 276 -1.84 -4.88 7.55
CA SER A 276 -2.63 -5.25 6.38
C SER A 276 -3.30 -6.60 6.59
N ILE A 277 -4.62 -6.67 6.48
CA ILE A 277 -5.42 -7.88 6.79
C ILE A 277 -5.92 -8.62 5.54
N SER A 278 -5.89 -9.95 5.57
CA SER A 278 -6.45 -10.80 4.50
C SER A 278 -7.98 -10.70 4.41
N ALA A 279 -8.53 -11.12 3.26
CA ALA A 279 -9.95 -10.98 2.97
C ALA A 279 -10.87 -11.71 3.98
N ASP A 280 -10.40 -12.83 4.52
CA ASP A 280 -11.09 -13.64 5.52
C ASP A 280 -10.75 -13.26 6.97
N GLY A 281 -9.88 -12.26 7.17
CA GLY A 281 -9.42 -11.82 8.48
C GLY A 281 -8.44 -12.76 9.17
N ARG A 282 -7.91 -13.78 8.48
CA ARG A 282 -7.06 -14.80 9.10
C ARG A 282 -5.60 -14.37 9.21
N PHE A 283 -5.07 -13.70 8.19
CA PHE A 283 -3.66 -13.33 8.11
C PHE A 283 -3.53 -11.83 8.25
N VAL A 284 -2.58 -11.39 9.06
CA VAL A 284 -2.24 -9.97 9.22
C VAL A 284 -0.74 -9.82 8.93
N ALA A 285 -0.41 -9.07 7.88
CA ALA A 285 0.95 -8.58 7.67
C ALA A 285 1.13 -7.28 8.47
N PHE A 286 2.31 -7.07 9.03
CA PHE A 286 2.65 -5.87 9.78
C PHE A 286 4.16 -5.71 9.84
N GLU A 287 4.64 -4.50 10.11
CA GLU A 287 6.06 -4.24 10.34
C GLU A 287 6.37 -4.14 11.83
N SER A 288 7.59 -4.48 12.22
CA SER A 288 7.99 -4.40 13.63
C SER A 288 9.49 -4.24 13.82
N PHE A 289 9.87 -3.51 14.86
CA PHE A 289 11.23 -3.49 15.40
C PHE A 289 11.51 -4.63 16.40
N ALA A 290 10.51 -5.45 16.73
CA ALA A 290 10.60 -6.42 17.81
C ALA A 290 11.39 -7.65 17.39
N SER A 291 12.60 -7.78 17.94
CA SER A 291 13.50 -8.92 17.73
C SER A 291 12.98 -10.24 18.32
N SER A 292 11.96 -10.16 19.18
CA SER A 292 11.40 -11.31 19.91
C SER A 292 10.25 -12.01 19.19
N LEU A 293 9.68 -11.44 18.12
CA LEU A 293 8.53 -12.05 17.41
C LEU A 293 8.86 -13.37 16.73
N VAL A 294 10.11 -13.53 16.28
CA VAL A 294 10.63 -14.76 15.69
C VAL A 294 12.05 -15.03 16.17
N ALA A 295 12.40 -16.31 16.31
CA ALA A 295 13.76 -16.68 16.67
C ALA A 295 14.75 -16.34 15.54
N GLY A 296 15.88 -15.74 15.90
CA GLY A 296 16.96 -15.43 14.95
C GLY A 296 16.75 -14.13 14.18
N ASP A 297 15.87 -13.26 14.64
CA ASP A 297 15.92 -11.84 14.29
C ASP A 297 17.09 -11.19 15.05
N THR A 298 18.09 -10.71 14.30
CA THR A 298 19.34 -10.17 14.86
C THR A 298 19.82 -8.89 14.19
N ASN A 299 19.10 -8.37 13.20
CA ASN A 299 19.53 -7.21 12.41
C ASN A 299 19.26 -5.86 13.14
N GLY A 300 18.35 -5.83 14.12
CA GLY A 300 17.92 -4.62 14.82
C GLY A 300 17.27 -3.58 13.89
N GLN A 301 16.59 -4.04 12.84
CA GLN A 301 15.89 -3.23 11.83
C GLN A 301 14.37 -3.45 11.92
N ARG A 302 13.57 -2.65 11.19
CA ARG A 302 12.18 -3.03 10.97
C ARG A 302 12.12 -4.19 9.99
N ASP A 303 11.38 -5.23 10.35
CA ASP A 303 11.12 -6.39 9.52
C ASP A 303 9.61 -6.54 9.27
N ILE A 304 9.24 -7.18 8.16
CA ILE A 304 7.85 -7.51 7.88
C ILE A 304 7.53 -8.88 8.46
N PHE A 305 6.41 -8.99 9.15
CA PHE A 305 5.90 -10.22 9.75
C PHE A 305 4.50 -10.53 9.22
N VAL A 306 4.12 -11.81 9.24
CA VAL A 306 2.73 -12.25 9.09
C VAL A 306 2.34 -13.10 10.27
N ARG A 307 1.21 -12.74 10.88
CA ARG A 307 0.50 -13.56 11.88
C ARG A 307 -0.63 -14.32 11.22
N ASP A 308 -0.67 -15.63 11.42
CA ASP A 308 -1.85 -16.46 11.15
C ASP A 308 -2.65 -16.63 12.44
N LEU A 309 -3.82 -15.99 12.50
CA LEU A 309 -4.69 -15.98 13.68
C LEU A 309 -5.39 -17.34 13.92
N THR A 310 -5.38 -18.25 12.95
CA THR A 310 -5.92 -19.61 13.12
C THR A 310 -4.90 -20.58 13.67
N SER A 311 -3.67 -20.56 13.15
CA SER A 311 -2.59 -21.45 13.63
C SER A 311 -1.74 -20.84 14.75
N THR A 312 -1.98 -19.58 15.11
CA THR A 312 -1.23 -18.82 16.12
C THR A 312 0.27 -18.81 15.84
N THR A 313 0.63 -18.59 14.58
CA THR A 313 2.03 -18.59 14.13
C THR A 313 2.41 -17.23 13.58
N THR A 314 3.57 -16.73 14.01
CA THR A 314 4.21 -15.52 13.46
C THR A 314 5.43 -15.93 12.66
N VAL A 315 5.53 -15.43 11.43
CA VAL A 315 6.68 -15.68 10.54
C VAL A 315 7.19 -14.36 9.99
N ARG A 316 8.51 -14.27 9.79
CA ARG A 316 9.12 -13.12 9.10
C ARG A 316 9.03 -13.29 7.59
N VAL A 317 8.62 -12.23 6.92
CA VAL A 317 8.40 -12.11 5.48
C VAL A 317 9.62 -11.51 4.77
N SER A 318 10.29 -10.53 5.39
CA SER A 318 11.51 -9.85 4.91
C SER A 318 12.75 -10.75 4.98
N VAL A 319 12.67 -11.91 4.31
CA VAL A 319 13.73 -12.93 4.22
C VAL A 319 14.04 -13.27 2.78
N ASP A 320 15.23 -13.80 2.53
CA ASP A 320 15.60 -14.35 1.22
C ASP A 320 14.78 -15.61 0.84
N SER A 321 14.91 -16.05 -0.41
CA SER A 321 14.19 -17.24 -0.92
C SER A 321 14.69 -18.57 -0.33
N ASP A 322 15.82 -18.57 0.39
CA ASP A 322 16.33 -19.77 1.07
C ASP A 322 15.78 -19.88 2.51
N GLU A 323 15.08 -18.86 3.02
CA GLU A 323 14.58 -18.75 4.40
C GLU A 323 15.67 -18.79 5.47
N VAL A 324 16.91 -18.48 5.08
CA VAL A 324 18.05 -18.56 6.00
C VAL A 324 18.52 -17.18 6.41
N VAL A 325 18.32 -16.16 5.58
CA VAL A 325 18.92 -14.84 5.78
C VAL A 325 17.82 -13.78 5.85
N GLU A 326 17.79 -13.10 7.00
CA GLU A 326 17.00 -11.87 7.21
C GLU A 326 17.47 -10.74 6.31
N GLY A 327 16.57 -9.82 5.99
CA GLY A 327 16.93 -8.53 5.38
C GLY A 327 18.02 -7.85 6.21
N ASN A 328 19.04 -7.32 5.55
CA ASN A 328 20.14 -6.62 6.21
C ASN A 328 19.86 -5.12 6.45
N ASN A 329 18.64 -4.67 6.20
CA ASN A 329 18.17 -3.30 6.40
C ASN A 329 16.64 -3.32 6.60
N SER A 330 16.06 -2.16 6.93
CA SER A 330 14.63 -2.04 7.24
C SER A 330 13.73 -2.30 6.02
N SER A 331 12.56 -2.88 6.30
CA SER A 331 11.46 -3.12 5.38
C SER A 331 10.19 -2.48 5.92
N PHE A 332 9.35 -1.92 5.03
CA PHE A 332 8.15 -1.16 5.38
C PHE A 332 6.94 -1.50 4.50
N ASP A 333 5.77 -0.98 4.88
CA ASP A 333 4.54 -0.89 4.08
C ASP A 333 4.08 -2.22 3.48
N ALA A 334 3.75 -3.18 4.35
CA ALA A 334 3.32 -4.49 3.92
C ALA A 334 1.88 -4.49 3.38
N SER A 335 1.66 -5.10 2.22
CA SER A 335 0.34 -5.33 1.62
C SER A 335 0.11 -6.82 1.36
N ILE A 336 -0.95 -7.39 1.94
CA ILE A 336 -1.23 -8.84 1.88
C ILE A 336 -2.36 -9.21 0.91
N SER A 337 -2.21 -10.31 0.18
CA SER A 337 -3.25 -10.84 -0.71
C SER A 337 -4.46 -11.39 0.06
N ALA A 338 -5.60 -11.54 -0.63
CA ALA A 338 -6.86 -11.95 -0.02
C ALA A 338 -6.80 -13.33 0.65
N ASP A 339 -5.99 -14.24 0.11
CA ASP A 339 -5.76 -15.58 0.66
C ASP A 339 -4.60 -15.65 1.66
N GLY A 340 -3.94 -14.52 1.95
CA GLY A 340 -2.78 -14.44 2.83
C GLY A 340 -1.50 -15.06 2.26
N ARG A 341 -1.47 -15.42 0.98
CA ARG A 341 -0.32 -16.13 0.38
C ARG A 341 0.81 -15.20 -0.03
N PHE A 342 0.48 -14.04 -0.60
CA PHE A 342 1.44 -13.10 -1.15
C PHE A 342 1.49 -11.85 -0.29
N VAL A 343 2.71 -11.38 0.01
CA VAL A 343 2.93 -10.12 0.71
C VAL A 343 3.84 -9.26 -0.15
N ALA A 344 3.36 -8.10 -0.59
CA ALA A 344 4.22 -7.06 -1.16
C ALA A 344 4.72 -6.14 -0.04
N PHE A 345 5.94 -5.65 -0.15
CA PHE A 345 6.56 -4.77 0.84
C PHE A 345 7.73 -4.02 0.21
N GLU A 346 8.07 -2.85 0.73
CA GLU A 346 9.28 -2.14 0.35
C GLU A 346 10.44 -2.47 1.29
N SER A 347 11.67 -2.35 0.79
CA SER A 347 12.84 -2.68 1.59
C SER A 347 14.11 -2.03 1.05
N TYR A 348 14.96 -1.56 1.97
CA TYR A 348 16.31 -1.09 1.68
C TYR A 348 17.35 -2.24 1.72
N ALA A 349 16.94 -3.45 2.06
CA ALA A 349 17.83 -4.59 2.23
C ALA A 349 18.38 -5.10 0.90
N THR A 350 19.71 -5.13 0.79
CA THR A 350 20.42 -5.51 -0.45
C THR A 350 20.57 -7.02 -0.64
N ASN A 351 20.01 -7.83 0.26
CA ASN A 351 20.24 -9.27 0.33
C ASN A 351 18.97 -10.13 0.25
N LEU A 352 17.78 -9.53 0.08
CA LEU A 352 16.54 -10.28 -0.12
C LEU A 352 16.53 -11.03 -1.46
N VAL A 353 17.16 -10.45 -2.49
CA VAL A 353 17.36 -11.06 -3.80
C VAL A 353 18.77 -10.82 -4.30
N ALA A 354 19.28 -11.73 -5.13
CA ALA A 354 20.59 -11.56 -5.75
C ALA A 354 20.58 -10.41 -6.76
N GLY A 355 21.66 -9.62 -6.77
CA GLY A 355 21.84 -8.55 -7.75
C GLY A 355 21.08 -7.27 -7.41
N ASP A 356 20.61 -7.11 -6.18
CA ASP A 356 20.22 -5.81 -5.69
C ASP A 356 21.46 -4.93 -5.42
N THR A 357 21.51 -3.78 -6.09
CA THR A 357 22.72 -2.95 -6.23
C THR A 357 22.47 -1.45 -6.35
N ASN A 358 21.21 -0.99 -6.36
CA ASN A 358 20.91 0.45 -6.50
C ASN A 358 21.12 1.21 -5.19
N GLY A 359 21.06 0.53 -4.04
CA GLY A 359 21.24 1.15 -2.73
C GLY A 359 20.11 2.13 -2.40
N THR A 360 18.88 1.76 -2.73
CA THR A 360 17.65 2.52 -2.44
C THR A 360 16.53 1.53 -2.13
N TYR A 361 15.34 2.02 -1.78
CA TYR A 361 14.19 1.17 -1.55
C TYR A 361 13.74 0.51 -2.85
N ASP A 362 13.53 -0.80 -2.77
CA ASP A 362 12.93 -1.60 -3.83
C ASP A 362 11.65 -2.24 -3.30
N VAL A 363 10.71 -2.49 -4.20
CA VAL A 363 9.50 -3.23 -3.87
C VAL A 363 9.71 -4.71 -4.14
N PHE A 364 9.35 -5.53 -3.18
CA PHE A 364 9.45 -6.99 -3.22
C PHE A 364 8.07 -7.63 -3.07
N THR A 365 7.97 -8.90 -3.47
CA THR A 365 6.83 -9.76 -3.14
C THR A 365 7.35 -11.09 -2.63
N ARG A 366 6.80 -11.53 -1.49
CA ARG A 366 7.02 -12.84 -0.90
C ARG A 366 5.81 -13.74 -1.18
N ASP A 367 6.05 -14.92 -1.74
CA ASP A 367 5.09 -16.03 -1.76
C ASP A 367 5.34 -16.93 -0.54
N LEU A 368 4.45 -16.91 0.45
CA LEU A 368 4.57 -17.67 1.69
C LEU A 368 4.37 -19.18 1.51
N THR A 369 3.75 -19.61 0.41
CA THR A 369 3.60 -21.04 0.09
C THR A 369 4.81 -21.57 -0.65
N ALA A 370 5.32 -20.81 -1.62
CA ALA A 370 6.49 -21.21 -2.42
C ALA A 370 7.82 -20.85 -1.75
N THR A 371 7.78 -20.06 -0.68
CA THR A 371 8.93 -19.53 0.05
C THR A 371 9.89 -18.75 -0.86
N THR A 372 9.34 -17.95 -1.78
CA THR A 372 10.12 -17.19 -2.76
C THR A 372 9.94 -15.70 -2.58
N THR A 373 11.04 -14.96 -2.55
CA THR A 373 11.08 -13.49 -2.58
C THR A 373 11.54 -13.04 -3.94
N VAL A 374 10.78 -12.13 -4.57
CA VAL A 374 11.12 -11.54 -5.87
C VAL A 374 11.05 -10.02 -5.77
N ARG A 375 11.98 -9.32 -6.42
CA ARG A 375 11.88 -7.87 -6.61
C ARG A 375 10.91 -7.57 -7.75
N VAL A 376 9.95 -6.70 -7.51
CA VAL A 376 8.93 -6.30 -8.48
C VAL A 376 9.17 -4.91 -9.06
N SER A 377 9.98 -4.05 -8.41
CA SER A 377 10.51 -2.79 -8.96
C SER A 377 11.55 -3.03 -10.08
N VAL A 378 11.13 -3.74 -11.12
CA VAL A 378 11.92 -4.07 -12.31
C VAL A 378 11.16 -3.67 -13.57
N ASN A 379 11.87 -3.46 -14.67
CA ASN A 379 11.24 -3.27 -15.98
C ASN A 379 10.86 -4.60 -16.63
N SER A 380 10.26 -4.54 -17.84
CA SER A 380 9.82 -5.72 -18.60
C SER A 380 10.94 -6.68 -19.03
N LEU A 381 12.20 -6.32 -18.83
CA LEU A 381 13.37 -7.17 -19.06
C LEU A 381 13.95 -7.75 -17.76
N GLY A 382 13.33 -7.45 -16.61
CA GLY A 382 13.82 -7.84 -15.28
C GLY A 382 14.98 -6.99 -14.78
N VAL A 383 15.23 -5.82 -15.38
CA VAL A 383 16.27 -4.88 -14.91
C VAL A 383 15.68 -4.03 -13.79
N GLN A 384 16.39 -3.93 -12.66
CA GLN A 384 15.97 -3.14 -11.50
C GLN A 384 15.79 -1.65 -11.80
N GLY A 385 14.92 -1.01 -11.01
CA GLY A 385 14.81 0.45 -10.92
C GLY A 385 16.15 1.11 -10.58
N ASN A 386 16.42 2.25 -11.21
CA ASN A 386 17.61 3.06 -10.94
C ASN A 386 17.44 4.03 -9.76
N PHE A 387 16.21 4.21 -9.25
CA PHE A 387 15.87 4.98 -8.07
C PHE A 387 14.81 4.23 -7.24
N GLY A 388 14.45 4.81 -6.08
CA GLY A 388 13.55 4.19 -5.11
C GLY A 388 12.15 3.91 -5.64
N SER A 389 11.52 2.87 -5.10
CA SER A 389 10.11 2.52 -5.31
C SER A 389 9.46 2.20 -3.96
N PHE A 390 8.23 2.67 -3.77
CA PHE A 390 7.55 2.75 -2.47
C PHE A 390 6.06 2.40 -2.54
N ASP A 391 5.38 2.35 -1.39
CA ASP A 391 3.94 2.18 -1.22
C ASP A 391 3.32 1.03 -2.04
N PRO A 392 3.70 -0.22 -1.81
CA PRO A 392 3.18 -1.32 -2.60
C PRO A 392 1.75 -1.68 -2.23
N SER A 393 0.89 -1.83 -3.23
CA SER A 393 -0.46 -2.38 -3.10
C SER A 393 -0.62 -3.64 -3.93
N ILE A 394 -0.91 -4.78 -3.27
CA ILE A 394 -1.09 -6.07 -3.94
C ILE A 394 -2.57 -6.36 -4.21
N SER A 395 -2.87 -6.82 -5.43
CA SER A 395 -4.21 -7.31 -5.78
C SER A 395 -4.60 -8.54 -4.96
N ALA A 396 -5.90 -8.74 -4.73
CA ALA A 396 -6.44 -9.89 -3.99
C ALA A 396 -5.90 -11.26 -4.42
N ASP A 397 -5.69 -11.48 -5.72
CA ASP A 397 -5.19 -12.75 -6.26
C ASP A 397 -3.64 -12.86 -6.28
N GLY A 398 -2.94 -11.83 -5.79
CA GLY A 398 -1.50 -11.75 -5.73
C GLY A 398 -0.80 -11.57 -7.08
N ARG A 399 -1.54 -11.30 -8.17
CA ARG A 399 -0.94 -11.22 -9.52
C ARG A 399 -0.50 -9.81 -9.91
N TYR A 400 -0.96 -8.77 -9.24
CA TYR A 400 -0.60 -7.39 -9.58
C TYR A 400 -0.10 -6.67 -8.34
N VAL A 401 0.99 -5.91 -8.51
CA VAL A 401 1.48 -4.99 -7.49
C VAL A 401 1.54 -3.60 -8.10
N GLY A 402 0.79 -2.67 -7.53
CA GLY A 402 0.94 -1.24 -7.75
C GLY A 402 1.97 -0.69 -6.79
N PHE A 403 2.76 0.29 -7.22
CA PHE A 403 3.73 0.98 -6.38
C PHE A 403 4.07 2.33 -7.00
N GLU A 404 4.54 3.27 -6.19
CA GLU A 404 5.12 4.51 -6.69
C GLU A 404 6.62 4.37 -6.92
N SER A 405 7.18 5.17 -7.84
CA SER A 405 8.59 5.07 -8.17
C SER A 405 9.16 6.36 -8.73
N ALA A 406 10.36 6.69 -8.25
CA ALA A 406 11.23 7.71 -8.84
C ALA A 406 12.11 7.15 -9.97
N ALA A 407 12.02 5.84 -10.26
CA ALA A 407 12.88 5.19 -11.24
C ALA A 407 12.47 5.54 -12.68
N THR A 408 13.44 6.02 -13.46
CA THR A 408 13.23 6.45 -14.85
C THR A 408 13.38 5.31 -15.87
N ASN A 409 13.75 4.11 -15.42
CA ASN A 409 14.05 2.97 -16.28
C ASN A 409 13.11 1.76 -16.12
N LEU A 410 12.03 1.90 -15.33
CA LEU A 410 11.04 0.83 -15.11
C LEU A 410 10.13 0.60 -16.31
N THR A 411 9.90 1.64 -17.10
CA THR A 411 9.15 1.55 -18.34
C THR A 411 10.00 2.11 -19.46
N THR A 412 9.89 1.53 -20.65
CA THR A 412 10.56 2.08 -21.84
C THR A 412 9.77 3.29 -22.31
N VAL A 413 9.89 4.42 -21.60
CA VAL A 413 9.50 5.69 -22.18
C VAL A 413 10.65 6.09 -23.09
N THR A 414 10.39 6.07 -24.39
CA THR A 414 11.19 6.88 -25.30
C THR A 414 10.94 8.32 -24.90
N ASP A 415 11.76 8.85 -24.00
CA ASP A 415 11.98 10.29 -24.02
C ASP A 415 12.40 10.63 -25.46
N PRO A 416 11.80 11.66 -26.10
CA PRO A 416 12.47 12.24 -27.26
C PRO A 416 13.89 12.55 -26.81
N PRO A 417 14.93 12.15 -27.58
CA PRO A 417 16.30 12.35 -27.15
C PRO A 417 16.44 13.79 -26.71
N ALA A 418 16.95 14.01 -25.49
CA ALA A 418 17.36 15.33 -25.05
C ALA A 418 18.15 15.92 -26.21
N ASP A 419 17.60 16.95 -26.86
CA ASP A 419 18.31 17.64 -27.91
C ASP A 419 19.65 18.00 -27.31
N ASP A 420 20.72 17.44 -27.90
CA ASP A 420 22.09 17.80 -27.60
C ASP A 420 22.10 19.33 -27.60
N CYS A 421 22.26 19.92 -26.41
CA CYS A 421 22.60 21.31 -26.28
C CYS A 421 24.03 21.44 -26.81
N GLU A 422 24.15 21.47 -28.14
CA GLU A 422 25.32 21.93 -28.85
C GLU A 422 25.66 23.30 -28.28
N ALA A 423 26.81 23.37 -27.62
CA ALA A 423 27.39 24.60 -27.12
C ALA A 423 27.67 25.55 -28.31
N GLY A 424 26.69 26.40 -28.61
CA GLY A 424 26.80 27.51 -29.54
C GLY A 424 27.24 28.79 -28.82
N ASP A 425 28.26 29.44 -29.36
CA ASP A 425 28.98 30.60 -28.83
C ASP A 425 28.14 31.85 -28.47
N GLY A 426 28.21 32.25 -27.18
CA GLY A 426 28.32 33.65 -26.68
C GLY A 426 27.04 34.47 -26.40
N PRO A 427 27.14 35.66 -25.75
CA PRO A 427 27.92 36.03 -24.57
C PRO A 427 27.02 36.48 -23.37
N THR A 428 27.50 36.20 -22.15
CA THR A 428 27.26 36.88 -20.86
C THR A 428 26.00 37.76 -20.68
N TYR A 429 25.12 37.33 -19.76
CA TYR A 429 24.45 38.26 -18.85
C TYR A 429 24.50 37.69 -17.43
N ALA A 430 25.08 38.48 -16.53
CA ALA A 430 25.08 38.25 -15.10
C ALA A 430 23.73 38.65 -14.52
N ASP A 431 23.19 37.84 -13.60
CA ASP A 431 22.76 38.22 -12.24
C ASP A 431 21.86 37.11 -11.70
N ASP A 432 22.38 36.30 -10.78
CA ASP A 432 21.54 35.53 -9.86
C ASP A 432 22.15 35.62 -8.47
N THR A 433 21.60 36.54 -7.69
CA THR A 433 21.77 36.62 -6.25
C THR A 433 20.37 36.65 -5.63
N ASN A 434 19.78 35.48 -5.37
CA ASN A 434 18.95 35.27 -4.17
C ASN A 434 18.60 33.78 -3.95
N CYS A 435 19.51 33.04 -3.31
CA CYS A 435 19.12 31.88 -2.50
C CYS A 435 19.23 32.31 -1.04
N ASP A 436 18.11 32.67 -0.45
CA ASP A 436 17.97 32.76 1.00
C ASP A 436 16.50 32.62 1.35
N PHE A 437 16.12 31.54 2.04
CA PHE A 437 15.16 31.61 3.16
C PHE A 437 15.40 30.41 4.10
N ASP A 438 15.60 30.80 5.36
CA ASP A 438 15.94 30.01 6.52
C ASP A 438 14.84 29.03 6.98
N VAL A 439 15.34 27.92 7.51
CA VAL A 439 14.67 26.93 8.38
C VAL A 439 14.66 27.43 9.82
N PHE A 440 13.55 27.24 10.54
CA PHE A 440 13.55 27.14 12.01
C PHE A 440 12.96 25.81 12.48
N ILE A 441 13.62 25.24 13.49
CA ILE A 441 13.52 23.88 14.06
C ILE A 441 12.63 23.86 15.32
N ALA A 442 11.89 22.75 15.55
CA ALA A 442 11.89 21.91 16.77
C ALA A 442 10.70 20.91 16.75
N GLY A 443 10.81 19.60 16.99
CA GLY A 443 11.95 18.76 17.36
C GLY A 443 11.63 17.26 17.19
N SER A 444 12.68 16.45 17.01
CA SER A 444 12.71 14.97 17.02
C SER A 444 13.47 14.48 18.28
N PRO A 445 13.67 13.16 18.57
CA PRO A 445 14.43 12.20 17.72
C PRO A 445 13.79 10.80 17.61
N ALA A 446 13.98 9.97 16.58
CA ALA A 446 15.23 9.62 15.90
C ALA A 446 14.95 9.18 14.44
N GLU A 447 15.55 9.85 13.46
CA GLU A 447 16.63 9.38 12.56
C GLU A 447 16.15 8.75 11.23
N LEU A 448 15.74 9.61 10.29
CA LEU A 448 15.86 9.33 8.85
C LEU A 448 17.26 9.80 8.38
N PRO A 449 18.08 8.96 7.73
CA PRO A 449 19.34 9.39 7.12
C PRO A 449 19.08 10.20 5.83
N PRO A 450 20.07 11.00 5.37
CA PRO A 450 19.82 12.12 4.46
C PRO A 450 19.40 11.65 3.06
N THR A 451 18.35 12.30 2.57
CA THR A 451 17.88 12.26 1.19
C THR A 451 19.05 12.46 0.23
N GLY A 452 19.32 11.44 -0.60
CA GLY A 452 19.93 11.69 -1.90
C GLY A 452 18.99 12.64 -2.63
N ALA A 453 19.48 13.83 -2.95
CA ALA A 453 18.71 14.86 -3.62
C ALA A 453 17.99 14.28 -4.85
N ASN A 454 16.65 14.23 -4.80
CA ASN A 454 15.81 13.97 -5.96
C ASN A 454 15.96 15.18 -6.90
N PRO A 455 16.63 15.04 -8.07
CA PRO A 455 16.78 16.15 -8.98
C PRO A 455 15.49 16.25 -9.81
N ALA A 456 14.46 16.93 -9.30
CA ALA A 456 13.27 17.35 -10.04
C ALA A 456 12.73 16.29 -11.04
N GLY A 457 12.53 15.05 -10.56
CA GLY A 457 11.99 13.95 -11.36
C GLY A 457 10.59 13.58 -10.87
N VAL A 458 9.62 13.62 -11.77
CA VAL A 458 8.24 13.18 -11.55
C VAL A 458 8.21 11.78 -10.91
N VAL A 459 7.53 11.63 -9.78
CA VAL A 459 7.19 10.32 -9.20
C VAL A 459 6.00 9.73 -9.98
N LEU A 460 6.12 8.47 -10.41
CA LEU A 460 5.09 7.78 -11.19
C LEU A 460 4.53 6.59 -10.41
N VAL A 461 3.24 6.31 -10.59
CA VAL A 461 2.65 5.03 -10.21
C VAL A 461 2.89 4.02 -11.32
N ALA A 462 3.41 2.85 -10.97
CA ALA A 462 3.58 1.72 -11.85
C ALA A 462 2.82 0.51 -11.33
N VAL A 463 2.36 -0.34 -12.25
CA VAL A 463 1.83 -1.67 -11.91
C VAL A 463 2.62 -2.74 -12.62
N VAL A 464 2.98 -3.76 -11.86
CA VAL A 464 3.67 -4.95 -12.34
C VAL A 464 2.75 -6.16 -12.26
N LEU A 465 2.56 -6.81 -13.40
CA LEU A 465 1.90 -8.12 -13.48
C LEU A 465 2.92 -9.20 -13.16
N LEU A 466 2.68 -9.93 -12.07
CA LEU A 466 3.36 -11.17 -11.70
C LEU A 466 2.75 -12.30 -12.54
N GLY A 467 3.58 -12.90 -13.39
CA GLY A 467 3.13 -13.99 -14.25
C GLY A 467 2.61 -15.19 -13.46
N ALA A 468 1.54 -15.83 -13.95
CA ALA A 468 0.95 -17.01 -13.32
C ALA A 468 2.02 -18.10 -13.09
N GLY A 469 2.22 -18.48 -11.82
CA GLY A 469 3.40 -19.20 -11.38
C GLY A 469 3.67 -20.55 -12.08
N THR A 470 4.95 -20.93 -12.15
CA THR A 470 5.43 -22.29 -11.83
C THR A 470 6.95 -22.32 -11.60
N CYS A 471 7.33 -22.82 -10.41
CA CYS A 471 8.52 -23.63 -10.11
C CYS A 471 9.88 -23.24 -10.73
N VAL A 472 10.80 -22.71 -9.91
CA VAL A 472 12.24 -22.91 -10.17
C VAL A 472 12.65 -24.26 -9.59
N LEU A 473 12.91 -25.20 -10.49
CA LEU A 473 13.44 -26.51 -10.21
C LEU A 473 14.78 -26.37 -9.47
N GLY A 474 14.82 -26.76 -8.19
CA GLY A 474 16.06 -26.97 -7.45
C GLY A 474 16.93 -28.02 -8.15
N LEU A 475 17.88 -27.58 -8.97
CA LEU A 475 18.91 -28.45 -9.55
C LEU A 475 19.94 -28.76 -8.45
N ARG A 476 19.63 -29.77 -7.64
CA ARG A 476 20.65 -30.55 -6.94
C ARG A 476 21.62 -31.10 -7.98
N ARG A 477 22.82 -30.55 -8.08
CA ARG A 477 23.97 -31.35 -8.56
C ARG A 477 24.48 -32.18 -7.41
N ALA A 478 24.29 -33.49 -7.56
CA ALA A 478 24.85 -34.53 -6.72
C ALA A 478 26.38 -34.37 -6.57
N ARG A 479 26.85 -34.55 -5.34
CA ARG A 479 28.26 -34.87 -5.07
C ARG A 479 28.57 -36.26 -5.62
N THR A 480 29.69 -36.35 -6.34
CA THR A 480 30.54 -37.54 -6.50
C THR A 480 31.95 -36.99 -6.76
N ALA A 481 33.03 -37.33 -6.07
CA ALA A 481 33.29 -38.31 -5.02
C ALA A 481 34.18 -37.68 -3.93
#